data_AF-A0A1G0JC24-F1
#
_entry.id   AF-A0A1G0JC24-F1
#
_cell.length_a   1.000
_cell.length_b   1.000
_cell.length_c   1.000
_cell.angle_alpha   90.00
_cell.angle_beta   90.00
_cell.angle_gamma   90.00
#
_symmetry.space_group_name_H-M   'P 1'
#
loop_
_entity.id
_entity.type
_entity.pdbx_description
1 polymer ?
#
loop_
_entity_poly.entity_id
_entity_poly.type
_entity_poly.pdbx_seq_one_letter_code
_entity_poly.pdbx_strand_id
1 'polypeptide(L)'
;MKLQLVPIAGEKKIVSEEEKARLRKRTEPIAPERLRAFAPAEQKAIKHFLASLVTLTEQVHHLMGQGHVSGAPDETEMQHLQSLRAELFHKPPPVVAGFIRLLDFFPMEPWHEFEMMIAGVRGDDIHHYYVTKLKAAVDTHHVRVEDQLEAQEEQKMLSEVKLRITPSEINDLIHLHPLEDLVRHLIDARRLISGEFWDEGYYDF
;
A
#
# COMPACT_ATOMS: atom_id res chain seq x y z
N MET A 1 12.08 6.87 46.24
CA MET A 1 11.05 5.87 45.90
C MET A 1 11.38 5.29 44.53
N LYS A 2 11.61 3.97 44.42
CA LYS A 2 11.82 3.31 43.13
C LYS A 2 10.45 2.94 42.56
N LEU A 3 10.03 3.62 41.49
CA LEU A 3 8.85 3.24 40.72
C LEU A 3 9.19 1.95 39.97
N GLN A 4 8.67 0.81 40.46
CA GLN A 4 8.66 -0.42 39.68
C GLN A 4 7.44 -0.38 38.77
N LEU A 5 7.68 -0.40 37.46
CA LEU A 5 6.64 -0.61 36.45
C LEU A 5 6.14 -2.05 36.59
N VAL A 6 4.96 -2.22 37.20
CA VAL A 6 4.27 -3.51 37.22
C VAL A 6 3.57 -3.66 35.87
N PRO A 7 3.84 -4.73 35.09
CA PRO A 7 3.14 -4.96 33.83
C PRO A 7 1.64 -5.14 34.08
N ILE A 8 0.80 -4.44 33.34
CA ILE A 8 -0.65 -4.67 33.32
C ILE A 8 -0.87 -6.08 32.76
N ALA A 9 -1.37 -6.98 33.59
CA ALA A 9 -1.78 -8.32 33.16
C ALA A 9 -2.99 -8.16 32.22
N GLY A 10 -2.80 -8.37 30.92
CA GLY A 10 -3.93 -8.43 29.99
C GLY A 10 -3.63 -8.21 28.50
N GLU A 11 -2.64 -7.41 28.11
CA GLU A 11 -2.49 -7.04 26.69
C GLU A 11 -1.02 -7.02 26.23
N LYS A 12 -0.42 -8.21 26.19
CA LYS A 12 0.48 -8.50 25.07
C LYS A 12 -0.24 -9.59 24.28
N LYS A 13 -0.85 -9.23 23.16
CA LYS A 13 -1.23 -10.22 22.15
C LYS A 13 0.10 -10.80 21.67
N ILE A 14 0.57 -11.87 22.32
CA ILE A 14 1.78 -12.58 21.95
C ILE A 14 1.45 -13.16 20.57
N VAL A 15 1.82 -12.41 19.53
CA VAL A 15 1.82 -12.91 18.16
C VAL A 15 2.63 -14.19 18.18
N SER A 16 2.02 -15.31 17.77
CA SER A 16 2.70 -16.61 17.80
C SER A 16 3.96 -16.54 16.92
N GLU A 17 4.96 -17.37 17.22
CA GLU A 17 6.17 -17.42 16.38
C GLU A 17 5.85 -17.83 14.93
N GLU A 18 4.79 -18.62 14.73
CA GLU A 18 4.25 -18.95 13.40
C GLU A 18 3.73 -17.72 12.67
N GLU A 19 2.98 -16.86 13.35
CA GLU A 19 2.45 -15.62 12.77
C GLU A 19 3.58 -14.62 12.50
N LYS A 20 4.58 -14.52 13.39
CA LYS A 20 5.78 -13.71 13.13
C LYS A 20 6.56 -14.21 11.92
N ALA A 21 6.74 -15.52 11.79
CA ALA A 21 7.41 -16.11 10.63
C ALA A 21 6.63 -15.88 9.33
N ARG A 22 5.29 -15.95 9.38
CA ARG A 22 4.43 -15.60 8.25
C ARG A 22 4.59 -14.12 7.85
N LEU A 23 4.57 -13.21 8.81
CA LEU A 23 4.72 -11.77 8.57
C LEU A 23 6.11 -11.43 7.99
N ARG A 24 7.18 -12.06 8.50
CA ARG A 24 8.53 -11.94 7.92
C ARG A 24 8.61 -12.42 6.47
N LYS A 25 7.94 -13.52 6.15
CA LYS A 25 7.90 -14.02 4.78
C LYS A 25 7.19 -13.05 3.82
N ARG A 26 6.23 -12.25 4.31
CA ARG A 26 5.48 -11.27 3.51
C ARG A 26 6.27 -10.03 3.13
N THR A 27 7.39 -9.77 3.80
CA THR A 27 8.30 -8.66 3.53
C THR A 27 9.51 -9.09 2.70
N GLU A 28 9.66 -10.39 2.42
CA GLU A 28 10.68 -10.89 1.50
C GLU A 28 10.43 -10.35 0.09
N PRO A 29 11.49 -9.93 -0.62
CA PRO A 29 11.36 -9.44 -1.97
C PRO A 29 10.89 -10.56 -2.91
N ILE A 30 9.94 -10.25 -3.79
CA ILE A 30 9.51 -11.18 -4.83
C ILE A 30 10.39 -10.99 -6.05
N ALA A 31 11.02 -12.07 -6.51
CA ALA A 31 11.84 -12.08 -7.73
C ALA A 31 11.01 -11.56 -8.94
N PRO A 32 11.49 -10.55 -9.69
CA PRO A 32 10.74 -9.93 -10.79
C PRO A 32 10.27 -10.94 -11.84
N GLU A 33 11.04 -11.99 -12.09
CA GLU A 33 10.73 -13.04 -13.06
C GLU A 33 9.41 -13.76 -12.72
N ARG A 34 9.06 -13.88 -11.44
CA ARG A 34 7.80 -14.49 -11.00
C ARG A 34 6.59 -13.65 -11.37
N LEU A 35 6.75 -12.33 -11.42
CA LEU A 35 5.70 -11.39 -11.82
C LEU A 35 5.64 -11.25 -13.35
N ARG A 36 6.80 -11.25 -14.02
CA ARG A 36 6.89 -11.24 -15.50
C ARG A 36 6.37 -12.50 -16.15
N ALA A 37 6.37 -13.62 -15.43
CA ALA A 37 5.84 -14.89 -15.91
C ALA A 37 4.34 -14.82 -16.23
N PHE A 38 3.59 -13.88 -15.63
CA PHE A 38 2.18 -13.69 -15.95
C PHE A 38 2.01 -13.07 -17.33
N ALA A 39 1.16 -13.70 -18.16
CA ALA A 39 0.80 -13.14 -19.46
C ALA A 39 0.05 -11.79 -19.32
N PRO A 40 0.00 -10.93 -20.34
CA PRO A 40 -0.68 -9.62 -20.24
C PRO A 40 -2.14 -9.70 -19.79
N ALA A 41 -2.89 -10.70 -20.24
CA ALA A 41 -4.28 -10.92 -19.82
C ALA A 41 -4.38 -11.34 -18.33
N GLU A 42 -3.40 -12.11 -17.85
CA GLU A 42 -3.30 -12.54 -16.46
C GLU A 42 -2.95 -11.37 -15.54
N GLN A 43 -1.98 -10.53 -15.95
CA GLN A 43 -1.65 -9.30 -15.24
C GLN A 43 -2.85 -8.36 -15.14
N LYS A 44 -3.66 -8.26 -16.21
CA LYS A 44 -4.91 -7.48 -16.19
C LYS A 44 -5.90 -8.02 -15.16
N ALA A 45 -6.09 -9.34 -15.09
CA ALA A 45 -6.96 -9.96 -14.09
C ALA A 45 -6.46 -9.72 -12.65
N ILE A 46 -5.13 -9.82 -12.44
CA ILE A 46 -4.49 -9.52 -11.16
C ILE A 46 -4.69 -8.05 -10.76
N LYS A 47 -4.50 -7.12 -11.69
CA LYS A 47 -4.70 -5.68 -11.46
C LYS A 47 -6.15 -5.35 -11.14
N HIS A 48 -7.11 -5.97 -11.83
CA HIS A 48 -8.53 -5.83 -11.48
C HIS A 48 -8.82 -6.32 -10.07
N PHE A 49 -8.31 -7.49 -9.68
CA PHE A 49 -8.43 -8.00 -8.32
C PHE A 49 -7.82 -7.03 -7.30
N LEU A 50 -6.61 -6.55 -7.54
CA LEU A 50 -5.91 -5.63 -6.64
C LEU A 50 -6.68 -4.31 -6.50
N ALA A 51 -7.19 -3.75 -7.60
CA ALA A 51 -7.98 -2.53 -7.58
C ALA A 51 -9.27 -2.68 -6.75
N SER A 52 -10.00 -3.78 -6.93
CA SER A 52 -11.17 -4.09 -6.11
C SER A 52 -10.82 -4.25 -4.64
N LEU A 53 -9.75 -4.99 -4.33
CA LEU A 53 -9.34 -5.23 -2.95
C LEU A 53 -8.92 -3.94 -2.23
N VAL A 54 -8.10 -3.10 -2.88
CA VAL A 54 -7.66 -1.82 -2.32
C VAL A 54 -8.83 -0.87 -2.13
N THR A 55 -9.73 -0.79 -3.12
CA THR A 55 -10.94 0.05 -3.03
C THR A 55 -11.82 -0.34 -1.85
N LEU A 56 -12.14 -1.62 -1.71
CA LEU A 56 -12.98 -2.09 -0.61
C LEU A 56 -12.29 -1.91 0.75
N THR A 57 -10.96 -2.05 0.80
CA THR A 57 -10.20 -1.79 2.03
C THR A 57 -10.26 -0.33 2.43
N GLU A 58 -10.06 0.58 1.46
CA GLU A 58 -10.16 2.03 1.69
C GLU A 58 -11.55 2.44 2.17
N GLN A 59 -12.61 1.89 1.58
CA GLN A 59 -13.98 2.13 2.01
C GLN A 59 -14.25 1.65 3.45
N VAL A 60 -13.69 0.49 3.83
CA VAL A 60 -13.78 -0.02 5.21
C VAL A 60 -13.02 0.91 6.18
N HIS A 61 -11.81 1.33 5.84
CA HIS A 61 -11.04 2.28 6.65
C HIS A 61 -11.76 3.62 6.83
N HIS A 62 -12.36 4.12 5.76
CA HIS A 62 -13.13 5.36 5.77
C HIS A 62 -14.34 5.27 6.72
N LEU A 63 -15.12 4.19 6.64
CA LEU A 63 -16.29 3.99 7.49
C LEU A 63 -15.89 3.89 8.96
N MET A 64 -14.79 3.20 9.28
CA MET A 64 -14.24 3.16 10.65
C MET A 64 -13.79 4.53 11.14
N GLY A 65 -13.14 5.32 10.28
CA GLY A 65 -12.70 6.69 10.61
C GLY A 65 -13.86 7.67 10.83
N GLN A 66 -14.96 7.55 10.07
CA GLN A 66 -16.19 8.32 10.30
C GLN A 66 -16.87 7.94 11.62
N GLY A 67 -16.75 6.67 12.02
CA GLY A 67 -17.20 6.17 13.32
C GLY A 67 -16.64 6.94 14.53
N HIS A 68 -15.49 7.60 14.38
CA HIS A 68 -14.89 8.43 15.43
C HIS A 68 -15.45 9.86 15.48
N VAL A 69 -16.11 10.33 14.42
CA VAL A 69 -16.59 11.72 14.29
C VAL A 69 -18.10 11.84 14.50
N SER A 70 -18.88 10.86 14.04
CA SER A 70 -20.35 10.95 13.97
C SER A 70 -21.12 9.93 14.83
N GLY A 71 -20.43 9.14 15.66
CA GLY A 71 -21.02 8.02 16.41
C GLY A 71 -20.65 6.67 15.78
N ALA A 72 -21.15 5.55 16.31
CA ALA A 72 -20.77 4.21 15.83
C ALA A 72 -20.89 4.07 14.30
N PRO A 73 -19.91 3.42 13.62
CA PRO A 73 -19.97 3.20 12.17
C PRO A 73 -21.22 2.40 11.81
N ASP A 74 -21.77 2.62 10.61
CA ASP A 74 -22.91 1.82 10.12
C ASP A 74 -22.49 0.34 10.02
N GLU A 75 -22.94 -0.44 10.99
CA GLU A 75 -22.62 -1.87 11.08
C GLU A 75 -23.09 -2.64 9.85
N THR A 76 -24.20 -2.21 9.22
CA THR A 76 -24.77 -2.88 8.05
C THR A 76 -23.88 -2.65 6.83
N GLU A 77 -23.45 -1.41 6.61
CA GLU A 77 -22.55 -1.05 5.52
C GLU A 77 -21.17 -1.71 5.70
N MET A 78 -20.65 -1.74 6.93
CA MET A 78 -19.39 -2.41 7.24
C MET A 78 -19.44 -3.92 6.98
N GLN A 79 -20.52 -4.59 7.40
CA GLN A 79 -20.71 -6.02 7.11
C GLN A 79 -20.84 -6.30 5.61
N HIS A 80 -21.52 -5.41 4.88
CA HIS A 80 -21.64 -5.51 3.43
C HIS A 80 -20.27 -5.42 2.74
N LEU A 81 -19.46 -4.42 3.09
CA LEU A 81 -18.11 -4.26 2.54
C LEU A 81 -17.20 -5.45 2.87
N GLN A 82 -17.25 -5.97 4.11
CA GLN A 82 -16.50 -7.16 4.50
C GLN A 82 -16.95 -8.40 3.72
N SER A 83 -18.24 -8.52 3.42
CA SER A 83 -18.78 -9.61 2.60
C SER A 83 -18.26 -9.53 1.16
N LEU A 84 -18.31 -8.35 0.53
CA LEU A 84 -17.74 -8.13 -0.80
C LEU A 84 -16.24 -8.43 -0.83
N ARG A 85 -15.50 -8.06 0.22
CA ARG A 85 -14.08 -8.42 0.35
C ARG A 85 -13.91 -9.92 0.39
N ALA A 86 -14.68 -10.64 1.19
CA ALA A 86 -14.60 -12.10 1.29
C ALA A 86 -14.94 -12.80 -0.05
N GLU A 87 -15.88 -12.24 -0.82
CA GLU A 87 -16.23 -12.74 -2.15
C GLU A 87 -15.05 -12.71 -3.14
N LEU A 88 -14.17 -11.71 -3.07
CA LEU A 88 -12.96 -11.67 -3.91
C LEU A 88 -12.04 -12.88 -3.71
N PHE A 89 -12.11 -13.52 -2.53
CA PHE A 89 -11.34 -14.71 -2.18
C PHE A 89 -12.13 -16.01 -2.37
N HIS A 90 -13.44 -15.92 -2.68
CA HIS A 90 -14.27 -17.09 -2.91
C HIS A 90 -14.12 -17.58 -4.35
N LYS A 91 -13.33 -18.65 -4.55
CA LYS A 91 -13.05 -19.27 -5.86
C LYS A 91 -12.53 -18.26 -6.91
N PRO A 92 -11.42 -17.54 -6.62
CA PRO A 92 -10.84 -16.63 -7.59
C PRO A 92 -10.33 -17.39 -8.83
N PRO A 93 -10.20 -16.72 -9.98
CA PRO A 93 -9.56 -17.31 -11.16
C PRO A 93 -8.20 -17.94 -10.80
N PRO A 94 -7.78 -19.06 -11.41
CA PRO A 94 -6.57 -19.80 -10.98
C PRO A 94 -5.30 -18.93 -10.89
N VAL A 95 -5.15 -17.99 -11.81
CA VAL A 95 -4.06 -17.00 -11.84
C VAL A 95 -4.11 -16.08 -10.61
N VAL A 96 -5.29 -15.51 -10.32
CA VAL A 96 -5.51 -14.65 -9.16
C VAL A 96 -5.31 -15.45 -7.87
N ALA A 97 -5.75 -16.71 -7.82
CA ALA A 97 -5.47 -17.61 -6.70
C ALA A 97 -3.95 -17.83 -6.50
N GLY A 98 -3.20 -17.95 -7.60
CA GLY A 98 -1.74 -18.03 -7.57
C GLY A 98 -1.09 -16.77 -7.01
N PHE A 99 -1.58 -15.60 -7.43
CA PHE A 99 -1.12 -14.29 -6.94
C PHE A 99 -1.47 -14.06 -5.46
N ILE A 100 -2.69 -14.40 -5.03
CA ILE A 100 -3.12 -14.37 -3.63
C ILE A 100 -2.18 -15.20 -2.75
N ARG A 101 -1.84 -16.42 -3.17
CA ARG A 101 -0.88 -17.27 -2.44
C ARG A 101 0.54 -16.73 -2.47
N LEU A 102 0.95 -16.11 -3.58
CA LEU A 102 2.27 -15.51 -3.72
C LEU A 102 2.49 -14.38 -2.71
N LEU A 103 1.48 -13.52 -2.53
CA LEU A 103 1.54 -12.37 -1.63
C LEU A 103 0.98 -12.62 -0.24
N ASP A 104 0.51 -13.85 0.01
CA ASP A 104 -0.08 -14.29 1.27
C ASP A 104 -1.28 -13.40 1.68
N PHE A 105 -2.21 -13.18 0.74
CA PHE A 105 -3.42 -12.41 0.99
C PHE A 105 -4.50 -13.24 1.70
N PHE A 106 -5.03 -12.71 2.81
CA PHE A 106 -6.18 -13.25 3.56
C PHE A 106 -7.40 -12.28 3.62
N PRO A 107 -8.63 -12.77 3.41
CA PRO A 107 -9.82 -11.92 3.29
C PRO A 107 -10.07 -10.96 4.47
N MET A 108 -9.76 -11.41 5.69
CA MET A 108 -10.09 -10.72 6.94
C MET A 108 -8.97 -9.80 7.48
N GLU A 109 -7.84 -9.69 6.78
CA GLU A 109 -6.77 -8.80 7.25
C GLU A 109 -7.11 -7.31 7.03
N PRO A 110 -6.72 -6.39 7.91
CA PRO A 110 -7.06 -4.98 7.75
C PRO A 110 -6.34 -4.30 6.58
N TRP A 111 -5.20 -4.84 6.12
CA TRP A 111 -4.42 -4.32 4.97
C TRP A 111 -4.00 -2.85 5.05
N HIS A 112 -3.47 -2.44 6.21
CA HIS A 112 -2.91 -1.09 6.38
C HIS A 112 -1.77 -0.78 5.39
N GLU A 113 -1.10 -1.81 4.85
CA GLU A 113 -0.07 -1.62 3.83
C GLU A 113 -0.58 -1.01 2.52
N PHE A 114 -1.88 -1.10 2.20
CA PHE A 114 -2.38 -0.53 0.95
C PHE A 114 -2.39 1.00 0.96
N GLU A 115 -2.67 1.64 2.08
CA GLU A 115 -2.59 3.11 2.19
C GLU A 115 -1.17 3.60 1.85
N MET A 116 -0.18 2.92 2.41
CA MET A 116 1.23 3.25 2.22
C MET A 116 1.73 2.88 0.82
N MET A 117 1.26 1.76 0.26
CA MET A 117 1.54 1.39 -1.13
C MET A 117 1.04 2.48 -2.08
N ILE A 118 -0.21 2.94 -1.92
CA ILE A 118 -0.79 3.99 -2.75
C ILE A 118 -0.05 5.31 -2.59
N ALA A 119 0.31 5.69 -1.34
CA ALA A 119 1.10 6.90 -1.10
C ALA A 119 2.48 6.82 -1.77
N GLY A 120 3.14 5.65 -1.71
CA GLY A 120 4.43 5.42 -2.37
C GLY A 120 4.33 5.56 -3.89
N VAL A 121 3.34 4.94 -4.51
CA VAL A 121 3.12 5.02 -5.96
C VAL A 121 2.85 6.47 -6.40
N ARG A 122 1.99 7.20 -5.68
CA ARG A 122 1.73 8.63 -5.98
C ARG A 122 2.98 9.50 -5.79
N GLY A 123 3.82 9.17 -4.81
CA GLY A 123 5.10 9.82 -4.59
C GLY A 123 6.04 9.65 -5.79
N ASP A 124 6.14 8.43 -6.32
CA ASP A 124 6.95 8.13 -7.51
C ASP A 124 6.45 8.88 -8.74
N ASP A 125 5.13 8.97 -8.95
CA ASP A 125 4.51 9.77 -10.04
C ASP A 125 4.88 11.25 -9.95
N ILE A 126 4.76 11.84 -8.74
CA ILE A 126 5.09 13.25 -8.50
C ILE A 126 6.57 13.50 -8.77
N HIS A 127 7.44 12.64 -8.21
CA HIS A 127 8.88 12.75 -8.40
C HIS A 127 9.26 12.61 -9.88
N HIS A 128 8.68 11.66 -10.61
CA HIS A 128 8.94 11.47 -12.04
C HIS A 128 8.54 12.69 -12.87
N TYR A 129 7.40 13.31 -12.55
CA TYR A 129 6.95 14.55 -13.18
C TYR A 129 7.98 15.67 -13.03
N TYR A 130 8.47 15.92 -11.81
CA TYR A 130 9.46 16.97 -11.55
C TYR A 130 10.81 16.68 -12.20
N VAL A 131 11.32 15.46 -12.11
CA VAL A 131 12.57 15.07 -12.78
C VAL A 131 12.49 15.28 -14.29
N THR A 132 11.34 14.98 -14.90
CA THR A 132 11.14 15.16 -16.34
C THR A 132 11.05 16.64 -16.71
N LYS A 133 10.35 17.45 -15.91
CA LYS A 133 10.27 18.91 -16.07
C LYS A 133 11.66 19.56 -15.97
N LEU A 134 12.46 19.16 -14.98
CA LEU A 134 13.82 19.64 -14.78
C LEU A 134 14.73 19.30 -15.96
N LYS A 135 14.67 18.07 -16.48
CA LYS A 135 15.43 17.68 -17.68
C LYS A 135 15.06 18.56 -18.88
N ALA A 136 13.77 18.78 -19.10
CA ALA A 136 13.30 19.64 -20.19
C ALA A 136 13.75 21.11 -20.03
N ALA A 137 13.79 21.64 -18.80
CA ALA A 137 14.24 23.00 -18.51
C ALA A 137 15.75 23.18 -18.67
N VAL A 138 16.55 22.18 -18.28
CA VAL A 138 18.01 22.15 -18.49
C VAL A 138 18.36 22.14 -19.99
N ASP A 139 17.62 21.36 -20.78
CA ASP A 139 17.76 21.33 -22.25
C ASP A 139 17.37 22.68 -22.91
N THR A 140 16.62 23.53 -22.20
CA THR A 140 16.19 24.86 -22.65
C THR A 140 16.89 26.03 -21.92
N HIS A 141 18.15 25.89 -21.51
CA HIS A 141 19.06 27.01 -21.14
C HIS A 141 18.53 28.07 -20.15
N HIS A 142 17.51 27.76 -19.32
CA HIS A 142 16.96 28.66 -18.31
C HIS A 142 16.81 27.93 -16.98
N VAL A 143 17.88 27.84 -16.18
CA VAL A 143 17.70 27.57 -14.75
C VAL A 143 18.71 28.37 -13.93
N ARG A 144 18.23 29.45 -13.33
CA ARG A 144 18.79 30.04 -12.12
C ARG A 144 17.61 30.58 -11.31
N VAL A 145 17.39 30.01 -10.11
CA VAL A 145 16.51 30.48 -9.02
C VAL A 145 15.06 29.93 -8.96
N GLU A 146 14.75 28.71 -9.45
CA GLU A 146 13.41 28.09 -9.24
C GLU A 146 13.39 26.89 -8.26
N ASP A 147 14.54 26.29 -7.95
CA ASP A 147 14.64 25.05 -7.15
C ASP A 147 13.99 25.09 -5.75
N GLN A 148 13.93 26.26 -5.09
CA GLN A 148 13.32 26.38 -3.76
C GLN A 148 11.79 26.48 -3.79
N LEU A 149 11.22 27.08 -4.84
CA LEU A 149 9.76 27.14 -5.02
C LEU A 149 9.23 25.78 -5.47
N GLU A 150 9.96 25.09 -6.33
CA GLU A 150 9.59 23.75 -6.81
C GLU A 150 9.66 22.68 -5.72
N ALA A 151 10.70 22.67 -4.87
CA ALA A 151 10.75 21.77 -3.71
C ALA A 151 9.60 22.01 -2.72
N GLN A 152 9.16 23.28 -2.58
CA GLN A 152 8.03 23.64 -1.73
C GLN A 152 6.69 23.24 -2.36
N GLU A 153 6.56 23.30 -3.69
CA GLU A 153 5.41 22.80 -4.44
C GLU A 153 5.35 21.26 -4.47
N GLU A 154 6.47 20.57 -4.62
CA GLU A 154 6.58 19.12 -4.47
C GLU A 154 6.16 18.70 -3.06
N GLN A 155 6.69 19.36 -2.03
CA GLN A 155 6.32 19.08 -0.64
C GLN A 155 4.85 19.41 -0.34
N LYS A 156 4.29 20.44 -0.99
CA LYS A 156 2.88 20.77 -0.90
C LYS A 156 2.01 19.72 -1.60
N MET A 157 2.37 19.28 -2.80
CA MET A 157 1.69 18.20 -3.53
C MET A 157 1.75 16.87 -2.75
N LEU A 158 2.91 16.52 -2.19
CA LEU A 158 3.08 15.37 -1.29
C LEU A 158 2.24 15.50 -0.01
N SER A 159 2.02 16.73 0.47
CA SER A 159 1.10 16.98 1.60
C SER A 159 -0.37 16.86 1.18
N GLU A 160 -0.70 17.16 -0.08
CA GLU A 160 -2.02 16.98 -0.70
C GLU A 160 -2.29 15.52 -1.10
N VAL A 161 -1.27 14.67 -1.25
CA VAL A 161 -1.42 13.20 -1.37
C VAL A 161 -2.12 12.59 -0.14
N LYS A 162 -2.14 13.29 1.00
CA LYS A 162 -2.96 12.94 2.17
C LYS A 162 -4.48 13.13 1.97
N LEU A 163 -4.92 13.68 0.84
CA LEU A 163 -6.33 13.75 0.49
C LEU A 163 -6.84 12.37 0.05
N ARG A 164 -8.04 12.05 0.52
CA ARG A 164 -8.78 10.81 0.24
C ARG A 164 -8.69 10.44 -1.23
N ILE A 165 -8.33 9.20 -1.51
CA ILE A 165 -8.30 8.66 -2.87
C ILE A 165 -9.67 8.04 -3.21
N THR A 166 -10.18 8.36 -4.39
CA THR A 166 -11.46 7.83 -4.89
C THR A 166 -11.29 6.43 -5.50
N PRO A 167 -12.37 5.63 -5.60
CA PRO A 167 -12.32 4.34 -6.29
C PRO A 167 -11.81 4.41 -7.73
N SER A 168 -12.16 5.47 -8.48
CA SER A 168 -11.65 5.70 -9.83
C SER A 168 -10.15 5.96 -9.85
N GLU A 169 -9.66 6.79 -8.93
CA GLU A 169 -8.22 7.09 -8.83
C GLU A 169 -7.43 5.85 -8.41
N ILE A 170 -7.93 5.03 -7.49
CA ILE A 170 -7.33 3.73 -7.13
C ILE A 170 -7.23 2.84 -8.38
N ASN A 171 -8.34 2.74 -9.14
CA ASN A 171 -8.39 1.93 -10.33
C ASN A 171 -7.38 2.41 -11.37
N ASP A 172 -7.34 3.71 -11.67
CA ASP A 172 -6.43 4.28 -12.66
C ASP A 172 -4.97 4.07 -12.24
N LEU A 173 -4.64 4.38 -10.99
CA LEU A 173 -3.30 4.22 -10.44
C LEU A 173 -2.81 2.77 -10.56
N ILE A 174 -3.63 1.79 -10.19
CA ILE A 174 -3.26 0.37 -10.29
C ILE A 174 -3.14 -0.11 -11.75
N HIS A 175 -3.93 0.43 -12.66
CA HIS A 175 -3.87 -0.01 -14.06
C HIS A 175 -2.69 0.62 -14.81
N LEU A 176 -2.34 1.88 -14.50
CA LEU A 176 -1.22 2.61 -15.11
C LEU A 176 0.15 2.06 -14.70
N HIS A 177 0.29 1.56 -13.47
CA HIS A 177 1.58 1.09 -12.94
C HIS A 177 1.89 -0.37 -13.29
N PRO A 178 3.13 -0.74 -13.64
CA PRO A 178 3.54 -2.13 -13.78
C PRO A 178 3.24 -2.96 -12.53
N LEU A 179 2.91 -4.24 -12.70
CA LEU A 179 2.62 -5.12 -11.56
C LEU A 179 3.83 -5.27 -10.63
N GLU A 180 5.04 -5.23 -11.19
CA GLU A 180 6.30 -5.23 -10.43
C GLU A 180 6.40 -4.05 -9.46
N ASP A 181 6.08 -2.84 -9.92
CA ASP A 181 6.15 -1.63 -9.09
C ASP A 181 5.10 -1.66 -7.98
N LEU A 182 3.86 -2.08 -8.30
CA LEU A 182 2.81 -2.24 -7.30
C LEU A 182 3.20 -3.22 -6.19
N VAL A 183 3.79 -4.36 -6.57
CA VAL A 183 4.26 -5.37 -5.60
C VAL A 183 5.47 -4.87 -4.81
N ARG A 184 6.40 -4.13 -5.44
CA ARG A 184 7.52 -3.49 -4.76
C ARG A 184 7.03 -2.56 -3.66
N HIS A 185 6.16 -1.61 -4.00
CA HIS A 185 5.58 -0.68 -3.01
C HIS A 185 4.78 -1.39 -1.92
N LEU A 186 4.09 -2.48 -2.24
CA LEU A 186 3.39 -3.29 -1.25
C LEU A 186 4.36 -3.94 -0.24
N ILE A 187 5.47 -4.47 -0.71
CA ILE A 187 6.50 -5.08 0.14
C ILE A 187 7.17 -4.00 1.00
N ASP A 188 7.50 -2.86 0.42
CA ASP A 188 8.08 -1.72 1.15
C ASP A 188 7.12 -1.20 2.23
N ALA A 189 5.82 -1.09 1.92
CA ALA A 189 4.78 -0.74 2.88
C ALA A 189 4.71 -1.74 4.05
N ARG A 190 4.75 -3.04 3.76
CA ARG A 190 4.75 -4.09 4.81
C ARG A 190 5.98 -4.00 5.71
N ARG A 191 7.16 -3.76 5.14
CA ARG A 191 8.41 -3.57 5.91
C ARG A 191 8.35 -2.36 6.83
N LEU A 192 7.76 -1.27 6.34
CA LEU A 192 7.63 -0.05 7.13
C LEU A 192 6.65 -0.24 8.29
N ILE A 193 5.55 -0.97 8.07
CA ILE A 193 4.56 -1.30 9.12
C ILE A 193 5.13 -2.29 10.14
N SER A 194 5.89 -3.30 9.69
CA SER A 194 6.48 -4.31 10.59
C SER A 194 7.67 -3.77 11.39
N GLY A 195 8.22 -2.61 11.01
CA GLY A 195 9.42 -2.02 11.62
C GLY A 195 10.73 -2.63 11.11
N GLU A 196 10.67 -3.60 10.19
CA GLU A 196 11.83 -4.23 9.55
C GLU A 196 12.59 -3.29 8.61
N PHE A 197 12.06 -2.09 8.35
CA PHE A 197 12.78 -1.03 7.63
C PHE A 197 14.12 -0.65 8.30
N TRP A 198 14.24 -0.85 9.62
CA TRP A 198 15.45 -0.54 10.39
C TRP A 198 16.44 -1.70 10.50
N ASP A 199 16.07 -2.89 10.03
CA ASP A 199 16.96 -4.05 10.03
C ASP A 199 17.93 -3.94 8.82
N GLU A 200 19.22 -4.09 9.11
CA GLU A 200 20.37 -3.82 8.23
C GLU A 200 20.21 -4.37 6.81
N GLY A 201 19.96 -3.50 5.82
CA GLY A 201 19.88 -3.90 4.41
C GLY A 201 19.46 -2.83 3.40
N TYR A 202 19.08 -1.62 3.86
CA TYR A 202 18.57 -0.56 2.98
C TYR A 202 19.64 0.45 2.50
N TYR A 203 20.87 0.39 3.04
CA TYR A 203 21.97 1.30 2.71
C TYR A 203 23.13 0.64 1.95
N ASP A 204 22.93 -0.55 1.38
CA ASP A 204 23.90 -1.15 0.48
C ASP A 204 23.46 -0.92 -0.98
N PHE A 205 23.51 0.35 -1.40
CA PHE A 205 23.47 0.76 -2.81
C PHE A 205 24.81 1.40 -3.20
#